data_AF-A0A936RVQ9-F1
#
_entry.id   AF-A0A936RVQ9-F1
#
_cell.length_a   1.000
_cell.length_b   1.000
_cell.length_c   1.000
_cell.angle_alpha   90.00
_cell.angle_beta   90.00
_cell.angle_gamma   90.00
#
_symmetry.space_group_name_H-M   'P 1'
#
loop_
_entity.id
_entity.type
_entity.pdbx_description
1 polymer ?
#
loop_
_entity_poly.entity_id
_entity_poly.type
_entity_poly.pdbx_seq_one_letter_code
_entity_poly.pdbx_strand_id
1 'polypeptide(L)'
;MSENVYAPPRASLVGETKQCDECGEVIRQKAEICPKCGVRQRRRVSKVALLLLTFFLGGIGMHKFYLRRPGWGIVYLLFCWTGITGLVALIEFIIYACTSEESLNEKYEAGGGVVIAAVAVVMAIAVIGILAAIALPAYSDYTGRAKAQQALQGSETMRSEVEGFITRTHRLPRAPSEVRLDTVEYVGTLATVSLEQDGVMVVRFQPGNGALSGQTIEMVPQLEGDSLRWDCTGGTLSPRSRPQACRPPK
;
A
#
# COMPACT_ATOMS: atom_id res chain seq x y z
N MET A 1 15.69 25.73 69.54
CA MET A 1 14.98 24.57 68.96
C MET A 1 13.97 25.13 67.97
N SER A 2 14.37 25.33 66.71
CA SER A 2 13.53 25.94 65.68
C SER A 2 12.75 24.84 64.95
N GLU A 3 11.46 24.72 65.24
CA GLU A 3 10.55 23.81 64.56
C GLU A 3 10.35 24.29 63.11
N ASN A 4 10.66 23.43 62.14
CA ASN A 4 10.45 23.73 60.72
C ASN A 4 8.95 23.65 60.39
N VAL A 5 8.31 24.82 60.28
CA VAL A 5 6.88 25.00 59.98
C VAL A 5 6.48 24.44 58.60
N TYR A 6 7.44 24.17 57.70
CA TYR A 6 7.19 23.57 56.38
C TYR A 6 7.41 22.05 56.34
N ALA A 7 7.48 21.37 57.47
CA ALA A 7 7.44 19.91 57.47
C ALA A 7 6.09 19.46 56.90
N PRO A 8 6.04 18.77 55.74
CA PRO A 8 4.79 18.24 55.22
C PRO A 8 4.20 17.33 56.31
N PRO A 9 2.87 17.32 56.50
CA PRO A 9 2.25 16.40 57.45
C PRO A 9 2.78 15.00 57.12
N ARG A 10 3.17 14.23 58.14
CA ARG A 10 3.63 12.84 57.96
C ARG A 10 2.53 12.08 57.25
N ALA A 11 2.58 12.06 55.93
CA ALA A 11 1.67 11.35 55.10
C ALA A 11 1.95 9.89 55.41
N SER A 12 1.11 9.33 56.29
CA SER A 12 1.06 7.90 56.54
C SER A 12 1.24 7.20 55.20
N LEU A 13 2.21 6.29 55.13
CA LEU A 13 2.48 5.49 53.96
C LEU A 13 1.34 4.46 53.80
N VAL A 14 0.11 4.96 53.59
CA VAL A 14 -1.04 4.17 53.16
C VAL A 14 -0.78 3.83 51.69
N GLY A 15 -0.05 2.75 51.44
CA GLY A 15 0.26 2.26 50.08
C GLY A 15 1.56 1.47 50.01
N GLU A 16 1.78 0.79 48.88
CA GLU A 16 2.99 -0.03 48.65
C GLU A 16 4.28 0.83 48.72
N THR A 17 5.21 0.41 49.57
CA THR A 17 6.50 1.05 49.80
C THR A 17 7.65 0.19 49.29
N LYS A 18 8.74 0.81 48.85
CA LYS A 18 10.01 0.15 48.53
C LYS A 18 11.14 0.80 49.29
N GLN A 19 12.25 0.10 49.47
CA GLN A 19 13.47 0.71 50.00
C GLN A 19 14.26 1.36 48.87
N CYS A 20 14.88 2.50 49.18
CA CYS A 20 15.85 3.15 48.31
C CYS A 20 17.06 2.24 48.15
N ASP A 21 17.44 1.95 46.90
CA ASP A 21 18.54 1.02 46.61
C ASP A 21 19.92 1.54 47.11
N GLU A 22 20.09 2.86 47.24
CA GLU A 22 21.34 3.49 47.72
C GLU A 22 21.37 3.74 49.24
N CYS A 23 20.36 4.43 49.79
CA CYS A 23 20.38 4.93 51.17
C CYS A 23 19.47 4.17 52.15
N GLY A 24 18.76 3.14 51.70
CA GLY A 24 17.88 2.30 52.52
C GLY A 24 16.58 2.94 53.00
N GLU A 25 16.31 4.20 52.66
CA GLU A 25 15.10 4.92 53.07
C GLU A 25 13.82 4.26 52.52
N VAL A 26 12.78 4.15 53.35
CA VAL A 26 11.48 3.66 52.91
C VAL A 26 10.76 4.75 52.11
N ILE A 27 10.61 4.51 50.82
CA ILE A 27 10.01 5.43 49.86
C ILE A 27 8.75 4.81 49.25
N ARG A 28 7.90 5.66 48.64
CA ARG A 28 6.76 5.18 47.86
C ARG A 28 7.27 4.32 46.69
N GLN A 29 6.58 3.22 46.38
CA GLN A 29 7.00 2.32 45.29
C GLN A 29 7.11 3.04 43.93
N LYS A 30 6.26 4.05 43.69
CA LYS A 30 6.25 4.91 42.50
C LYS A 30 7.25 6.08 42.53
N ALA A 31 8.02 6.25 43.60
CA ALA A 31 9.03 7.31 43.67
C ALA A 31 10.13 7.07 42.61
N GLU A 32 10.31 8.03 41.70
CA GLU A 32 11.36 8.05 40.69
C GLU A 32 12.66 8.68 41.21
N ILE A 33 12.57 9.52 42.24
CA ILE A 33 13.70 10.13 42.94
C ILE A 33 13.50 9.89 44.43
N CYS A 34 14.55 9.43 45.11
CA CYS A 34 14.52 9.33 46.56
C CYS A 34 14.53 10.74 47.19
N PRO A 35 13.55 11.12 48.02
CA PRO A 35 13.52 12.45 48.64
C PRO A 35 14.64 12.69 49.67
N LYS A 36 15.32 11.63 50.14
CA LYS A 36 16.40 11.72 51.12
C LYS A 36 17.78 11.90 50.50
N CYS A 37 18.15 11.07 49.53
CA CYS A 37 19.48 11.08 48.92
C CYS A 37 19.52 11.63 47.48
N GLY A 38 18.37 11.90 46.87
CA GLY A 38 18.29 12.47 45.52
C GLY A 38 18.61 11.52 44.37
N VAL A 39 19.01 10.26 44.64
CA VAL A 39 19.31 9.30 43.57
C VAL A 39 18.03 8.82 42.87
N ARG A 40 18.09 8.73 41.54
CA ARG A 40 17.01 8.19 40.72
C ARG A 40 16.81 6.71 41.04
N GLN A 41 15.57 6.34 41.29
CA GLN A 41 15.19 4.99 41.67
C GLN A 41 14.75 4.22 40.44
N ARG A 42 15.31 3.02 40.26
CA ARG A 42 14.91 2.13 39.17
C ARG A 42 13.48 1.64 39.43
N ARG A 43 12.65 1.55 38.38
CA ARG A 43 11.33 0.94 38.49
C ARG A 43 11.47 -0.54 38.18
N ARG A 44 11.43 -1.38 39.22
CA ARG A 44 11.46 -2.84 39.09
C ARG A 44 10.25 -3.34 38.31
N VAL A 45 10.50 -4.28 37.40
CA VAL A 45 9.49 -5.05 36.67
C VAL A 45 9.17 -6.29 37.50
N SER A 46 7.90 -6.51 37.83
CA SER A 46 7.49 -7.76 38.47
C SER A 46 7.59 -8.91 37.47
N LYS A 47 8.43 -9.93 37.76
CA LYS A 47 8.61 -11.13 36.93
C LYS A 47 7.33 -11.95 36.87
N VAL A 48 6.63 -12.10 37.98
CA VAL A 48 5.36 -12.84 38.03
C VAL A 48 4.32 -12.21 37.09
N ALA A 49 4.15 -10.89 37.16
CA ALA A 49 3.25 -10.19 36.25
C ALA A 49 3.68 -10.34 34.79
N LEU A 50 4.98 -10.26 34.50
CA LEU A 50 5.52 -10.46 33.15
C LEU A 50 5.21 -11.87 32.63
N LEU A 51 5.40 -12.91 33.43
CA LEU A 51 5.13 -14.30 33.04
C LEU A 51 3.65 -14.54 32.77
N LEU A 52 2.77 -14.05 33.62
CA LEU A 52 1.32 -14.15 33.43
C LEU A 52 0.88 -13.42 32.15
N LEU A 53 1.36 -12.20 31.95
CA LEU A 53 1.08 -11.42 30.73
C LEU A 53 1.62 -12.09 29.47
N THR A 54 2.80 -12.70 29.53
CA THR A 54 3.42 -13.34 28.36
C THR A 54 2.74 -14.67 28.03
N PHE A 55 2.29 -15.44 29.03
CA PHE A 55 1.60 -16.70 28.79
C PHE A 55 0.17 -16.50 28.28
N PHE A 56 -0.62 -15.66 28.97
CA PHE A 56 -2.04 -15.50 28.66
C PHE A 56 -2.33 -14.43 27.59
N LEU A 57 -1.54 -13.36 27.54
CA LEU A 57 -1.72 -12.23 26.61
C LEU A 57 -0.52 -12.04 25.67
N GLY A 58 0.32 -13.07 25.54
CA GLY A 58 1.54 -13.04 24.73
C GLY A 58 1.27 -12.87 23.23
N GLY A 59 0.26 -13.57 22.70
CA GLY A 59 -0.11 -13.48 21.28
C GLY A 59 -0.59 -12.09 20.85
N ILE A 60 -1.08 -11.28 21.79
CA ILE A 60 -1.48 -9.88 21.56
C ILE A 60 -0.30 -8.92 21.83
N GLY A 61 0.75 -9.38 22.50
CA GLY A 61 1.94 -8.58 22.81
C GLY A 61 1.82 -7.66 24.02
N MET A 62 0.87 -7.92 24.94
CA MET A 62 0.62 -7.06 26.11
C MET A 62 1.86 -6.98 27.03
N HIS A 63 2.64 -8.06 27.11
CA HIS A 63 3.88 -8.10 27.88
C HIS A 63 4.94 -7.11 27.36
N LYS A 64 4.96 -6.78 26.06
CA LYS A 64 5.88 -5.77 25.49
C LYS A 64 5.52 -4.35 25.92
N PHE A 65 4.23 -4.05 26.07
CA PHE A 65 3.76 -2.78 26.64
C PHE A 65 4.07 -2.69 28.13
N TYR A 66 3.96 -3.80 28.87
CA TYR A 66 4.38 -3.88 30.27
C TYR A 66 5.89 -3.63 30.45
N LEU A 67 6.71 -4.13 29.52
CA LEU A 67 8.15 -3.84 29.41
C LEU A 67 8.46 -2.44 28.86
N ARG A 68 7.44 -1.59 28.65
CA ARG A 68 7.56 -0.21 28.13
C ARG A 68 8.30 -0.12 26.80
N ARG A 69 8.20 -1.16 25.97
CA ARG A 69 8.67 -1.19 24.58
C ARG A 69 7.45 -1.21 23.64
N PRO A 70 6.72 -0.09 23.52
CA PRO A 70 5.44 -0.06 22.82
C PRO A 70 5.57 -0.43 21.35
N GLY A 71 6.69 -0.11 20.68
CA GLY A 71 6.84 -0.45 19.27
C GLY A 71 6.86 -1.96 19.00
N TRP A 72 7.54 -2.76 19.83
CA TRP A 72 7.44 -4.23 19.74
C TRP A 72 6.03 -4.72 20.09
N GLY A 73 5.34 -4.06 21.02
CA GLY A 73 3.93 -4.36 21.31
C GLY A 73 3.00 -4.11 20.12
N ILE A 74 3.20 -3.02 19.37
CA ILE A 74 2.40 -2.70 18.17
C ILE A 74 2.65 -3.73 17.06
N VAL A 75 3.90 -4.16 16.86
CA VAL A 75 4.22 -5.24 15.91
C VAL A 75 3.43 -6.50 16.26
N TYR A 76 3.39 -6.87 17.54
CA TYR A 76 2.61 -8.02 17.97
C TYR A 76 1.11 -7.84 17.71
N LEU A 77 0.54 -6.64 17.90
CA LEU A 77 -0.86 -6.36 17.56
C LEU A 77 -1.15 -6.46 16.06
N LEU A 78 -0.25 -5.98 15.20
CA LEU A 78 -0.44 -6.04 13.74
C LEU A 78 -0.34 -7.47 13.18
N PHE A 79 0.48 -8.30 13.81
CA PHE A 79 0.69 -9.69 13.41
C PHE A 79 -0.01 -10.70 14.35
N CYS A 80 -0.96 -10.26 15.20
CA CYS A 80 -1.67 -11.18 16.11
C CYS A 80 -2.56 -12.17 15.33
N TRP A 81 -3.11 -11.73 14.21
CA TRP A 81 -3.99 -12.53 13.34
C TRP A 81 -3.25 -13.61 12.53
N THR A 82 -1.92 -13.53 12.38
CA THR A 82 -1.14 -14.53 11.65
C THR A 82 -0.78 -15.75 12.49
N GLY A 83 -1.04 -15.74 13.81
CA GLY A 83 -0.68 -16.80 14.75
C GLY A 83 0.82 -16.91 15.04
N ILE A 84 1.68 -16.32 14.21
CA ILE A 84 3.15 -16.33 14.33
C ILE A 84 3.58 -15.67 15.65
N THR A 85 2.94 -14.57 16.02
CA THR A 85 3.19 -13.83 17.28
C THR A 85 2.89 -14.66 18.52
N GLY A 86 1.95 -15.60 18.46
CA GLY A 86 1.68 -16.56 19.53
C GLY A 86 2.85 -17.52 19.76
N LEU A 87 3.44 -18.04 18.67
CA LEU A 87 4.61 -18.92 18.76
C LEU A 87 5.85 -18.18 19.31
N VAL A 88 6.09 -16.96 18.84
CA VAL A 88 7.19 -16.13 19.35
C VAL A 88 6.98 -15.82 20.84
N ALA A 89 5.74 -15.52 21.26
CA ALA A 89 5.44 -15.27 22.66
C ALA A 89 5.69 -16.48 23.57
N LEU A 90 5.47 -17.71 23.10
CA LEU A 90 5.80 -18.92 23.86
C LEU A 90 7.32 -19.08 24.04
N ILE A 91 8.11 -18.77 23.02
CA ILE A 91 9.57 -18.77 23.12
C ILE A 91 10.03 -17.71 24.13
N GLU A 92 9.46 -16.51 24.06
CA GLU A 92 9.77 -15.43 24.99
C GLU A 92 9.36 -15.76 26.43
N PHE A 93 8.24 -16.46 26.62
CA PHE A 93 7.83 -16.95 27.93
C PHE A 93 8.89 -17.86 28.55
N ILE A 94 9.44 -18.80 27.79
CA ILE A 94 10.52 -19.70 28.26
C ILE A 94 11.77 -18.87 28.61
N ILE A 95 12.16 -17.95 27.74
CA ILE A 95 13.33 -17.08 27.98
C ILE A 95 13.14 -16.28 29.28
N TYR A 96 11.98 -15.65 29.48
CA TYR A 96 11.70 -14.86 30.68
C TYR A 96 11.60 -15.73 31.94
N ALA A 97 11.09 -16.96 31.82
CA ALA A 97 11.08 -17.91 32.93
C ALA A 97 12.50 -18.26 33.38
N CYS A 98 13.39 -18.52 32.42
CA CYS A 98 14.80 -18.85 32.66
C CYS A 98 15.70 -17.64 32.99
N THR A 99 15.21 -16.41 32.81
CA THR A 99 15.98 -15.18 33.10
C THR A 99 15.80 -14.76 34.57
N SER A 100 16.88 -14.35 35.25
CA SER A 100 16.81 -13.84 36.63
C SER A 100 16.13 -12.46 36.69
N GLU A 101 15.52 -12.11 37.83
CA GLU A 101 14.83 -10.81 37.97
C GLU A 101 15.78 -9.61 37.85
N GLU A 102 17.02 -9.77 38.33
CA GLU A 102 18.06 -8.73 38.25
C GLU A 102 18.39 -8.39 36.79
N SER A 103 18.62 -9.41 35.97
CA SER A 103 18.95 -9.22 34.56
C SER A 103 17.76 -8.72 33.73
N LEU A 104 16.52 -8.97 34.16
CA LEU A 104 15.34 -8.33 33.56
C LEU A 104 15.30 -6.84 33.87
N ASN A 105 15.52 -6.45 35.11
CA ASN A 105 15.46 -5.06 35.53
C ASN A 105 16.54 -4.20 34.85
N GLU A 106 17.73 -4.77 34.62
CA GLU A 106 18.84 -4.11 33.92
C GLU A 106 18.53 -3.89 32.42
N LYS A 107 17.94 -4.88 31.73
CA LYS A 107 17.73 -4.83 30.26
C LYS A 107 16.64 -3.87 29.78
N TYR A 108 15.68 -3.54 30.64
CA TYR A 108 14.47 -2.79 30.26
C TYR A 108 14.38 -1.39 30.87
N GLU A 109 15.55 -0.81 31.21
CA GLU A 109 15.65 0.51 31.84
C GLU A 109 15.56 1.73 30.89
N ALA A 110 15.73 1.55 29.56
CA ALA A 110 15.84 2.66 28.61
C ALA A 110 14.68 2.75 27.59
N GLY A 111 14.19 3.97 27.37
CA GLY A 111 12.90 4.32 26.77
C GLY A 111 12.71 4.04 25.27
N GLY A 112 11.47 3.71 24.91
CA GLY A 112 11.03 3.25 23.59
C GLY A 112 10.75 4.32 22.52
N GLY A 113 11.35 5.52 22.59
CA GLY A 113 11.07 6.61 21.65
C GLY A 113 11.43 6.30 20.19
N VAL A 114 12.61 5.71 19.97
CA VAL A 114 13.10 5.34 18.62
C VAL A 114 12.22 4.28 17.96
N VAL A 115 11.66 3.37 18.76
CA VAL A 115 10.82 2.27 18.25
C VAL A 115 9.47 2.77 17.76
N ILE A 116 8.90 3.81 18.39
CA ILE A 116 7.64 4.43 17.96
C ILE A 116 7.81 5.07 16.58
N ALA A 117 8.92 5.78 16.36
CA ALA A 117 9.22 6.39 15.06
C ALA A 117 9.37 5.31 13.96
N ALA A 118 10.12 4.24 14.23
CA ALA A 118 10.30 3.15 13.27
C ALA A 118 8.98 2.46 12.90
N VAL A 119 8.11 2.18 13.89
CA VAL A 119 6.80 1.57 13.64
C VAL A 119 5.87 2.49 12.87
N ALA A 120 5.87 3.79 13.17
CA ALA A 120 5.07 4.77 12.42
C ALA A 120 5.50 4.83 10.95
N VAL A 121 6.80 4.76 10.67
CA VAL A 121 7.33 4.71 9.30
C VAL A 121 6.92 3.43 8.58
N VAL A 122 7.05 2.27 9.22
CA VAL A 122 6.63 0.98 8.62
C VAL A 122 5.13 0.96 8.32
N MET A 123 4.31 1.47 9.24
CA MET A 123 2.86 1.60 9.03
C MET A 123 2.53 2.53 7.86
N ALA A 124 3.23 3.67 7.74
CA ALA A 124 3.04 4.59 6.63
C ALA A 124 3.38 3.93 5.28
N ILE A 125 4.48 3.18 5.20
CA ILE A 125 4.86 2.45 3.98
C ILE A 125 3.81 1.40 3.62
N ALA A 126 3.29 0.65 4.59
CA ALA A 126 2.25 -0.36 4.36
C ALA A 126 0.96 0.28 3.82
N VAL A 127 0.51 1.39 4.40
CA VAL A 127 -0.67 2.12 3.94
C VAL A 127 -0.48 2.62 2.51
N ILE A 128 0.68 3.21 2.20
CA ILE A 128 1.00 3.68 0.84
C ILE A 128 0.99 2.51 -0.16
N GLY A 129 1.53 1.35 0.21
CA GLY A 129 1.52 0.15 -0.62
C GLY A 129 0.10 -0.33 -0.95
N ILE A 130 -0.79 -0.35 0.04
CA ILE A 130 -2.21 -0.74 -0.15
C ILE A 130 -2.91 0.27 -1.07
N LEU A 131 -2.72 1.57 -0.84
CA LEU A 131 -3.30 2.62 -1.68
C LEU A 131 -2.82 2.53 -3.13
N ALA A 132 -1.51 2.28 -3.34
CA ALA A 132 -0.95 2.09 -4.67
C ALA A 132 -1.52 0.85 -5.36
N ALA A 133 -1.67 -0.28 -4.64
CA ALA A 133 -2.23 -1.51 -5.20
C ALA A 133 -3.68 -1.34 -5.69
N ILE A 134 -4.48 -0.50 -5.03
CA ILE A 134 -5.85 -0.19 -5.46
C ILE A 134 -5.85 0.82 -6.63
N ALA A 135 -4.97 1.82 -6.60
CA ALA A 135 -4.95 2.89 -7.59
C ALA A 135 -4.37 2.45 -8.95
N LEU A 136 -3.32 1.63 -8.96
CA LEU A 136 -2.64 1.17 -10.19
C LEU A 136 -3.56 0.48 -11.21
N PRO A 137 -4.43 -0.48 -10.86
CA PRO A 137 -5.31 -1.13 -11.84
C PRO A 137 -6.37 -0.18 -12.41
N ALA A 138 -6.86 0.79 -11.64
CA ALA A 138 -7.77 1.80 -12.16
C ALA A 138 -7.08 2.78 -13.13
N TYR A 139 -5.81 3.12 -12.84
CA TYR A 139 -5.02 4.04 -13.66
C TYR A 139 -4.67 3.45 -15.04
N SER A 140 -4.45 2.13 -15.14
CA SER A 140 -4.19 1.48 -16.44
C SER A 140 -5.38 1.57 -17.40
N ASP A 141 -6.61 1.48 -16.89
CA ASP A 141 -7.82 1.58 -17.72
C ASP A 141 -8.04 3.01 -18.26
N TYR A 142 -7.68 4.02 -17.47
CA TYR A 142 -7.78 5.43 -17.87
C TYR A 142 -6.75 5.77 -18.94
N THR A 143 -5.49 5.43 -18.69
CA THR A 143 -4.39 5.68 -19.64
C THR A 143 -4.56 4.85 -20.92
N GLY A 144 -5.10 3.64 -20.82
CA GLY A 144 -5.46 2.81 -21.97
C GLY A 144 -6.47 3.48 -22.90
N ARG A 145 -7.54 4.07 -22.33
CA ARG A 145 -8.55 4.83 -23.10
C ARG A 145 -7.99 6.06 -23.78
N ALA A 146 -7.18 6.84 -23.05
CA ALA A 146 -6.57 8.06 -23.60
C ALA A 146 -5.66 7.74 -24.79
N LYS A 147 -4.81 6.71 -24.63
CA LYS A 147 -3.95 6.21 -25.72
C LYS A 147 -4.76 5.64 -26.89
N ALA A 148 -5.82 4.88 -26.62
CA ALA A 148 -6.67 4.37 -27.70
C ALA A 148 -7.32 5.51 -28.51
N GLN A 149 -7.79 6.57 -27.85
CA GLN A 149 -8.32 7.76 -28.52
C GLN A 149 -7.24 8.48 -29.34
N GLN A 150 -6.02 8.61 -28.82
CA GLN A 150 -4.90 9.18 -29.55
C GLN A 150 -4.55 8.37 -30.80
N ALA A 151 -4.56 7.05 -30.72
CA ALA A 151 -4.30 6.17 -31.86
C ALA A 151 -5.39 6.31 -32.94
N LEU A 152 -6.65 6.44 -32.54
CA LEU A 152 -7.77 6.68 -33.47
C LEU A 152 -7.65 8.06 -34.14
N GLN A 153 -7.30 9.11 -33.41
CA GLN A 153 -7.03 10.44 -33.98
C GLN A 153 -5.84 10.41 -34.95
N GLY A 154 -4.80 9.64 -34.62
CA GLY A 154 -3.66 9.44 -35.52
C GLY A 154 -3.99 8.67 -36.81
N SER A 155 -5.13 7.96 -36.85
CA SER A 155 -5.59 7.22 -38.04
C SER A 155 -6.52 8.03 -38.96
N GLU A 156 -6.82 9.28 -38.60
CA GLU A 156 -7.77 10.12 -39.36
C GLU A 156 -7.30 10.41 -40.79
N THR A 157 -5.99 10.51 -41.03
CA THR A 157 -5.42 10.71 -42.37
C THR A 157 -5.76 9.55 -43.30
N MET A 158 -5.42 8.31 -42.89
CA MET A 158 -5.75 7.09 -43.64
C MET A 158 -7.27 6.93 -43.81
N ARG A 159 -8.04 7.22 -42.75
CA ARG A 159 -9.50 7.18 -42.78
C ARG A 159 -10.06 8.10 -43.87
N SER A 160 -9.62 9.35 -43.92
CA SER A 160 -10.13 10.34 -44.87
C SER A 160 -9.90 9.94 -46.34
N GLU A 161 -8.80 9.25 -46.62
CA GLU A 161 -8.44 8.78 -47.95
C GLU A 161 -9.29 7.56 -48.38
N VAL A 162 -9.55 6.64 -47.44
CA VAL A 162 -10.51 5.53 -47.66
C VAL A 162 -11.92 6.08 -47.86
N GLU A 163 -12.36 7.05 -47.06
CA GLU A 163 -13.65 7.73 -47.23
C GLU A 163 -13.73 8.43 -48.58
N GLY A 164 -12.66 9.09 -49.02
CA GLY A 164 -12.57 9.73 -50.33
C GLY A 164 -12.61 8.75 -51.50
N PHE A 165 -12.09 7.53 -51.34
CA PHE A 165 -12.25 6.44 -52.31
C PHE A 165 -13.69 5.95 -52.39
N ILE A 166 -14.31 5.69 -51.22
CA ILE A 166 -15.69 5.18 -51.14
C ILE A 166 -16.67 6.21 -51.72
N THR A 167 -16.48 7.49 -51.42
CA THR A 167 -17.34 8.58 -51.92
C THR A 167 -17.27 8.72 -53.44
N ARG A 168 -16.09 8.49 -54.05
CA ARG A 168 -15.91 8.60 -55.51
C ARG A 168 -16.40 7.39 -56.29
N THR A 169 -16.35 6.20 -55.68
CA THR A 169 -16.58 4.94 -56.38
C THR A 169 -17.89 4.25 -55.97
N HIS A 170 -18.53 4.72 -54.89
CA HIS A 170 -19.70 4.11 -54.25
C HIS A 170 -19.52 2.61 -53.95
N ARG A 171 -18.29 2.20 -53.63
CA ARG A 171 -17.96 0.82 -53.24
C ARG A 171 -16.82 0.79 -52.23
N LEU A 172 -16.71 -0.30 -51.49
CA LEU A 172 -15.57 -0.58 -50.63
C LEU A 172 -14.33 -0.98 -51.48
N PRO A 173 -13.11 -0.61 -51.04
CA PRO A 173 -11.89 -1.04 -51.71
C PRO A 173 -11.66 -2.52 -51.46
N ARG A 174 -11.46 -3.32 -52.51
CA ARG A 174 -11.24 -4.78 -52.39
C ARG A 174 -9.83 -5.12 -51.93
N ALA A 175 -8.89 -4.22 -52.21
CA ALA A 175 -7.48 -4.37 -51.87
C ALA A 175 -6.89 -3.03 -51.43
N PRO A 176 -5.90 -3.03 -50.53
CA PRO A 176 -5.26 -1.80 -50.05
C PRO A 176 -4.64 -0.94 -51.17
N SER A 177 -4.16 -1.58 -52.25
CA SER A 177 -3.54 -0.91 -53.39
C SER A 177 -4.49 0.00 -54.17
N GLU A 178 -5.81 -0.19 -54.06
CA GLU A 178 -6.79 0.68 -54.75
C GLU A 178 -6.83 2.10 -54.16
N VAL A 179 -6.46 2.27 -52.88
CA VAL A 179 -6.54 3.55 -52.16
C VAL A 179 -5.25 4.38 -52.30
N ARG A 180 -4.22 3.87 -52.99
CA ARG A 180 -2.91 4.57 -53.18
C ARG A 180 -2.26 5.06 -51.88
N LEU A 181 -2.44 4.31 -50.80
CA LEU A 181 -1.83 4.59 -49.49
C LEU A 181 -0.69 3.62 -49.21
N ASP A 182 0.23 4.06 -48.35
CA ASP A 182 1.15 3.14 -47.70
C ASP A 182 0.33 2.14 -46.85
N THR A 183 0.61 0.84 -47.00
CA THR A 183 -0.17 -0.21 -46.34
C THR A 183 -0.06 -0.16 -44.82
N VAL A 184 0.94 0.53 -44.27
CA VAL A 184 1.17 0.70 -42.83
C VAL A 184 1.60 2.13 -42.53
N GLU A 185 0.84 2.83 -41.68
CA GLU A 185 1.16 4.16 -41.14
C GLU A 185 1.52 4.06 -39.65
N TYR A 186 2.47 4.86 -39.19
CA TYR A 186 2.93 4.86 -37.80
C TYR A 186 2.32 6.04 -37.02
N VAL A 187 1.61 5.75 -35.94
CA VAL A 187 1.16 6.76 -34.97
C VAL A 187 2.21 6.88 -33.87
N GLY A 188 3.30 7.58 -34.19
CA GLY A 188 4.46 7.72 -33.32
C GLY A 188 5.01 6.36 -32.86
N THR A 189 5.25 6.21 -31.55
CA THR A 189 5.66 4.94 -30.91
C THR A 189 4.49 4.20 -30.26
N LEU A 190 3.25 4.62 -30.56
CA LEU A 190 2.07 4.12 -29.87
C LEU A 190 1.43 2.96 -30.62
N ALA A 191 1.21 3.13 -31.93
CA ALA A 191 0.48 2.16 -32.74
C ALA A 191 0.92 2.23 -34.21
N THR A 192 0.62 1.18 -34.95
CA THR A 192 0.66 1.14 -36.40
C THR A 192 -0.76 0.96 -36.92
N VAL A 193 -1.11 1.65 -37.99
CA VAL A 193 -2.41 1.53 -38.67
C VAL A 193 -2.14 0.82 -39.98
N SER A 194 -2.82 -0.28 -40.24
CA SER A 194 -2.74 -1.00 -41.51
C SER A 194 -4.09 -1.09 -42.19
N LEU A 195 -4.10 -1.01 -43.51
CA LEU A 195 -5.30 -1.21 -44.32
C LEU A 195 -5.37 -2.67 -44.78
N GLU A 196 -6.47 -3.34 -44.48
CA GLU A 196 -6.77 -4.71 -44.90
C GLU A 196 -7.78 -4.73 -46.06
N GLN A 197 -8.32 -5.90 -46.37
CA GLN A 197 -9.36 -6.06 -47.39
C GLN A 197 -10.65 -5.33 -46.99
N ASP A 198 -11.49 -5.01 -47.97
CA ASP A 198 -12.78 -4.32 -47.80
C ASP A 198 -12.70 -2.96 -47.09
N GLY A 199 -11.51 -2.36 -47.04
CA GLY A 199 -11.29 -1.05 -46.40
C GLY A 199 -11.21 -1.10 -44.88
N VAL A 200 -11.08 -2.29 -44.28
CA VAL A 200 -10.93 -2.45 -42.83
C VAL A 200 -9.58 -1.89 -42.40
N MET A 201 -9.58 -0.91 -41.51
CA MET A 201 -8.34 -0.38 -40.93
C MET A 201 -8.09 -1.01 -39.56
N VAL A 202 -6.90 -1.56 -39.36
CA VAL A 202 -6.50 -2.22 -38.13
C VAL A 202 -5.46 -1.37 -37.42
N VAL A 203 -5.84 -0.80 -36.28
CA VAL A 203 -4.94 -0.07 -35.39
C VAL A 203 -4.32 -1.07 -34.42
N ARG A 204 -3.03 -1.35 -34.58
CA ARG A 204 -2.26 -2.28 -33.73
C ARG A 204 -1.35 -1.51 -32.79
N PHE A 205 -1.55 -1.66 -31.49
CA PHE A 205 -0.71 -1.00 -30.49
C PHE A 205 0.67 -1.66 -30.40
N GLN A 206 1.71 -0.84 -30.42
CA GLN A 206 3.09 -1.30 -30.34
C GLN A 206 3.40 -1.91 -28.96
N PRO A 207 4.36 -2.84 -28.90
CA PRO A 207 4.84 -3.41 -27.64
C PRO A 207 5.30 -2.35 -26.63
N GLY A 208 5.14 -2.62 -25.34
CA GLY A 208 5.56 -1.70 -24.27
C GLY A 208 4.49 -0.69 -23.83
N ASN A 209 3.31 -0.69 -24.46
CA ASN A 209 2.17 0.16 -24.07
C ASN A 209 1.31 -0.42 -22.93
N GLY A 210 1.90 -1.24 -22.06
CA GLY A 210 1.19 -1.88 -20.93
C GLY A 210 0.05 -2.77 -21.41
N ALA A 211 -1.15 -2.58 -20.86
CA ALA A 211 -2.34 -3.38 -21.19
C ALA A 211 -2.78 -3.29 -22.67
N LEU A 212 -2.27 -2.31 -23.44
CA LEU A 212 -2.55 -2.19 -24.87
C LEU A 212 -1.59 -3.01 -25.74
N SER A 213 -0.47 -3.47 -25.21
CA SER A 213 0.62 -4.08 -25.98
C SER A 213 0.14 -5.22 -26.89
N GLY A 214 0.25 -5.04 -28.21
CA GLY A 214 -0.15 -6.04 -29.22
C GLY A 214 -1.66 -6.17 -29.44
N GLN A 215 -2.48 -5.43 -28.71
CA GLN A 215 -3.93 -5.36 -28.90
C GLN A 215 -4.26 -4.59 -30.18
N THR A 216 -5.47 -4.79 -30.69
CA THR A 216 -5.96 -4.18 -31.93
C THR A 216 -7.33 -3.55 -31.75
N ILE A 217 -7.56 -2.45 -32.46
CA ILE A 217 -8.90 -1.91 -32.74
C ILE A 217 -9.10 -2.02 -34.24
N GLU A 218 -10.20 -2.64 -34.64
CA GLU A 218 -10.61 -2.74 -36.04
C GLU A 218 -11.66 -1.68 -36.33
N MET A 219 -11.43 -0.92 -37.40
CA MET A 219 -12.33 0.11 -37.92
C MET A 219 -12.89 -0.38 -39.25
N VAL A 220 -14.16 -0.75 -39.25
CA VAL A 220 -14.84 -1.34 -40.41
C VAL A 220 -15.76 -0.28 -41.04
N PRO A 221 -15.55 0.10 -42.31
CA PRO A 221 -16.48 0.97 -43.02
C PRO A 221 -17.74 0.18 -43.40
N GLN A 222 -18.90 0.76 -43.13
CA GLN A 222 -20.21 0.24 -43.49
C GLN A 222 -20.91 1.24 -44.41
N LEU A 223 -21.23 0.78 -45.62
CA LEU A 223 -21.95 1.56 -46.62
C LEU A 223 -23.43 1.13 -46.60
N GLU A 224 -24.29 1.96 -46.03
CA GLU A 224 -25.74 1.77 -46.02
C GLU A 224 -26.38 2.77 -47.00
N GLY A 225 -26.64 2.31 -48.23
CA GLY A 225 -27.11 3.17 -49.31
C GLY A 225 -26.06 4.21 -49.69
N ASP A 226 -26.33 5.48 -49.36
CA ASP A 226 -25.41 6.61 -49.60
C ASP A 226 -24.76 7.13 -48.30
N SER A 227 -25.05 6.47 -47.16
CA SER A 227 -24.47 6.83 -45.87
C SER A 227 -23.28 5.92 -45.53
N LEU A 228 -22.15 6.55 -45.17
CA LEU A 228 -20.96 5.86 -44.71
C LEU A 228 -20.87 5.96 -43.19
N ARG A 229 -20.90 4.80 -42.52
CA ARG A 229 -20.69 4.67 -41.07
C ARG A 229 -19.40 3.89 -40.81
N TRP A 230 -18.72 4.21 -39.71
CA TRP A 230 -17.57 3.44 -39.25
C TRP A 230 -17.91 2.72 -37.95
N ASP A 231 -17.73 1.41 -37.94
CA ASP A 231 -17.79 0.60 -36.74
C ASP A 231 -16.38 0.38 -36.19
N CYS A 232 -16.14 0.77 -34.94
CA CYS A 232 -14.86 0.60 -34.24
C CYS A 232 -14.97 -0.35 -33.03
N THR A 233 -15.99 -1.21 -32.99
CA THR A 233 -16.24 -2.15 -31.89
C THR A 233 -15.47 -3.47 -32.03
N GLY A 234 -14.89 -3.76 -33.20
CA GLY A 234 -14.11 -4.97 -33.50
C GLY A 234 -12.67 -4.96 -32.95
N GLY A 235 -11.91 -6.03 -33.19
CA GLY A 235 -10.55 -6.23 -32.69
C GLY A 235 -10.44 -6.78 -31.25
N THR A 236 -9.20 -6.93 -30.78
CA THR A 236 -8.88 -7.63 -29.52
C THR A 236 -8.95 -6.75 -28.28
N LEU A 237 -8.92 -5.42 -28.42
CA LEU A 237 -8.84 -4.50 -27.30
C LEU A 237 -10.05 -4.60 -26.36
N SER A 238 -9.80 -4.65 -25.04
CA SER A 238 -10.87 -4.76 -24.04
C SER A 238 -11.83 -3.56 -24.06
N PRO A 239 -13.14 -3.75 -23.83
CA PRO A 239 -14.12 -2.64 -23.83
C PRO A 239 -13.83 -1.55 -22.79
N ARG A 240 -13.12 -1.87 -21.69
CA ARG A 240 -12.75 -0.90 -20.65
C ARG A 240 -11.74 0.11 -21.17
N SER A 241 -10.77 -0.34 -21.95
CA SER A 241 -9.73 0.48 -22.57
C SER A 241 -10.19 1.19 -23.85
N ARG A 242 -11.42 0.96 -24.31
CA ARG A 242 -12.00 1.65 -25.48
C ARG A 242 -12.63 3.00 -25.09
N PRO A 243 -12.48 4.04 -25.94
CA PRO A 243 -13.27 5.27 -25.85
C PRO A 243 -14.77 4.98 -25.93
N GLN A 244 -15.61 5.87 -25.39
CA GLN A 244 -17.06 5.63 -25.33
C GLN A 244 -17.69 5.37 -26.71
N ALA A 245 -17.23 6.06 -27.75
CA ALA A 245 -17.75 5.91 -29.12
C ALA A 245 -17.48 4.52 -29.74
N CYS A 246 -16.45 3.81 -29.26
CA CYS A 246 -16.01 2.52 -29.82
C CYS A 246 -16.32 1.34 -28.89
N ARG A 247 -17.21 1.51 -27.91
CA ARG A 247 -17.62 0.41 -27.04
C ARG A 247 -18.76 -0.38 -27.69
N PRO A 248 -18.66 -1.72 -27.75
CA PRO A 248 -19.78 -2.52 -28.21
C PRO A 248 -21.01 -2.28 -27.32
N PRO A 249 -22.23 -2.29 -27.89
CA PRO A 249 -23.45 -2.23 -27.11
C PRO A 249 -23.50 -3.39 -26.11
N LYS A 250 -24.11 -3.13 -24.94
CA LYS A 250 -24.31 -4.14 -23.89
C LYS A 250 -25.41 -5.12 -24.26
#